data_AF-A0A1S1HK04-F1
#
_entry.id   AF-A0A1S1HK04-F1
#
_cell.length_a   1.000
_cell.length_b   1.000
_cell.length_c   1.000
_cell.angle_alpha   90.00
_cell.angle_beta   90.00
_cell.angle_gamma   90.00
#
_symmetry.space_group_name_H-M   'P 1'
#
loop_
_entity.id
_entity.type
_entity.pdbx_description
1 polymer ?
#
loop_
_entity_poly.entity_id
_entity_poly.type
_entity_poly.pdbx_seq_one_letter_code
_entity_poly.pdbx_strand_id
1 'polypeptide(L)'
;MARKIVNDPLERARRMVVRALGFGSASGLGGNSGFQSDSKREYSIYSHLWAKYPKNLGSICQRLQGVIIENRPAIELIKKHDAEDTLFYLDPPYVSSTRVKGNRYYNFEMTDEQHQELLCSIKSIKGKVLISGYDSQLYNKELSDWTKVTKNHASPQAEVRVLEQNVCG
;
A
#
# COMPACT_ATOMS: atom_id res chain seq x y z
N MET A 1 21.75 18.59 -3.68
CA MET A 1 22.32 17.24 -3.93
C MET A 1 21.26 16.14 -3.83
N ALA A 2 20.39 16.17 -2.82
CA ALA A 2 19.16 15.38 -2.66
C ALA A 2 18.52 14.88 -3.98
N ARG A 3 18.00 15.82 -4.77
CA ARG A 3 17.08 15.61 -5.91
C ARG A 3 17.74 15.32 -7.26
N LYS A 4 19.07 15.25 -7.35
CA LYS A 4 19.73 14.93 -8.63
C LYS A 4 19.37 13.51 -9.05
N ILE A 5 18.97 13.34 -10.32
CA ILE A 5 18.74 12.03 -10.94
C ILE A 5 20.08 11.28 -10.95
N VAL A 6 20.04 10.02 -10.56
CA VAL A 6 21.19 9.11 -10.59
C VAL A 6 20.72 7.82 -11.23
N ASN A 7 21.57 7.22 -12.06
CA ASN A 7 21.23 6.01 -12.80
C ASN A 7 21.59 4.73 -12.04
N ASP A 8 22.58 4.79 -11.12
CA ASP A 8 22.94 3.66 -10.27
C ASP A 8 21.75 3.24 -9.36
N PRO A 9 21.22 2.01 -9.50
CA PRO A 9 20.09 1.55 -8.72
C PRO A 9 20.35 1.55 -7.21
N LEU A 10 21.57 1.23 -6.79
CA LEU A 10 21.93 1.18 -5.37
C LEU A 10 21.89 2.57 -4.74
N GLU A 11 22.51 3.55 -5.39
CA GLU A 11 22.48 4.94 -4.95
C GLU A 11 21.07 5.54 -5.00
N ARG A 12 20.24 5.15 -5.98
CA ARG A 12 18.80 5.52 -6.00
C ARG A 12 18.08 4.98 -4.78
N ALA A 13 18.25 3.71 -4.45
CA ALA A 13 17.63 3.08 -3.28
C ALA A 13 18.11 3.73 -1.98
N ARG A 14 19.42 3.93 -1.81
CA ARG A 14 20.00 4.62 -0.65
C ARG A 14 19.43 6.04 -0.48
N ARG A 15 19.31 6.81 -1.57
CA ARG A 15 18.72 8.16 -1.53
C ARG A 15 17.24 8.15 -1.17
N MET A 16 16.48 7.18 -1.65
CA MET A 16 15.06 7.02 -1.28
C MET A 16 14.92 6.85 0.24
N VAL A 17 15.70 5.96 0.84
CA VAL A 17 15.67 5.73 2.29
C VAL A 17 16.06 6.98 3.07
N VAL A 18 17.15 7.66 2.68
CA VAL A 18 17.58 8.91 3.32
C VAL A 18 16.50 9.99 3.27
N ARG A 19 15.79 10.11 2.15
CA ARG A 19 14.69 11.08 2.02
C ARG A 19 13.50 10.71 2.90
N ALA A 20 13.07 9.44 2.87
CA ALA A 20 11.90 8.99 3.63
C ALA A 20 12.09 9.14 5.15
N LEU A 21 13.29 8.81 5.66
CA LEU A 21 13.62 8.93 7.07
C LEU A 21 13.99 10.35 7.51
N GLY A 22 14.56 11.14 6.59
CA GLY A 22 15.07 12.48 6.89
C GLY A 22 14.05 13.59 6.74
N PHE A 23 13.00 13.42 5.94
CA PHE A 23 12.12 14.54 5.54
C PHE A 23 10.63 14.24 5.75
N GLY A 24 10.28 13.00 6.10
CA GLY A 24 8.91 12.47 6.12
C GLY A 24 8.62 11.57 4.91
N SER A 25 7.61 10.70 5.01
CA SER A 25 7.26 9.76 3.92
C SER A 25 6.82 10.49 2.63
N ALA A 26 6.14 11.64 2.77
CA ALA A 26 5.70 12.49 1.65
C ALA A 26 6.85 13.12 0.84
N SER A 27 8.06 13.16 1.40
CA SER A 27 9.27 13.71 0.78
C SER A 27 9.87 12.79 -0.27
N GLY A 28 9.60 11.48 -0.17
CA GLY A 28 9.91 10.50 -1.19
C GLY A 28 9.15 10.74 -2.49
N LEU A 29 8.01 11.45 -2.41
CA LEU A 29 7.05 11.67 -3.50
C LEU A 29 7.14 13.08 -4.13
N GLY A 30 8.09 13.91 -3.69
CA GLY A 30 8.36 15.22 -4.32
C GLY A 30 7.83 16.45 -3.57
N GLY A 31 7.25 16.30 -2.37
CA GLY A 31 6.81 17.44 -1.56
C GLY A 31 7.97 18.35 -1.10
N ASN A 32 7.68 19.65 -0.92
CA ASN A 32 8.60 20.59 -0.28
C ASN A 32 8.64 20.32 1.23
N SER A 33 9.55 19.45 1.64
CA SER A 33 9.86 19.14 3.03
C SER A 33 11.36 19.34 3.25
N GLY A 34 11.73 19.86 4.43
CA GLY A 34 13.12 20.02 4.87
C GLY A 34 13.56 18.84 5.75
N PHE A 35 14.86 18.76 6.06
CA PHE A 35 15.35 17.76 7.01
C PHE A 35 14.66 17.96 8.35
N GLN A 36 14.12 16.89 8.91
CA GLN A 36 13.47 16.89 10.20
C GLN A 36 14.53 17.07 11.29
N SER A 37 14.50 18.22 11.95
CA SER A 37 15.45 18.63 13.00
C SER A 37 14.81 18.68 14.39
N ASP A 38 13.68 17.97 14.58
CA ASP A 38 12.93 17.99 15.83
C ASP A 38 13.66 17.23 16.95
N SER A 39 14.02 17.95 18.01
CA SER A 39 14.76 17.47 19.17
C SER A 39 13.93 17.41 20.45
N LYS A 40 12.66 17.86 20.42
CA LYS A 40 11.85 18.09 21.63
C LYS A 40 10.71 17.08 21.82
N ARG A 41 10.60 16.04 20.97
CA ARG A 41 9.58 15.01 21.12
C ARG A 41 9.92 14.04 22.24
N GLU A 42 8.96 13.86 23.16
CA GLU A 42 9.03 12.93 24.28
C GLU A 42 9.09 11.46 23.81
N TYR A 43 8.43 11.13 22.70
CA TYR A 43 8.41 9.80 22.11
C TYR A 43 9.24 9.75 20.82
N SER A 44 10.45 9.20 20.93
CA SER A 44 11.38 8.85 19.84
C SER A 44 11.66 9.96 18.80
N ILE A 45 12.67 10.78 19.07
CA ILE A 45 13.28 11.66 18.06
C ILE A 45 13.85 10.87 16.86
N TYR A 46 13.94 11.51 15.70
CA TYR A 46 14.36 10.86 14.43
C TYR A 46 15.76 10.27 14.46
N SER A 47 16.67 10.80 15.28
CA SER A 47 18.00 10.22 15.48
C SER A 47 17.92 8.80 16.08
N HIS A 48 16.95 8.52 16.95
CA HIS A 48 16.72 7.18 17.49
C HIS A 48 16.19 6.21 16.41
N LEU A 49 15.45 6.69 15.41
CA LEU A 49 15.03 5.86 14.27
C LEU A 49 16.23 5.47 13.42
N TRP A 50 17.15 6.40 13.17
CA TRP A 50 18.42 6.12 12.48
C TRP A 50 19.28 5.10 13.22
N ALA A 51 19.37 5.18 14.54
CA ALA A 51 20.08 4.19 15.35
C ALA A 51 19.50 2.77 15.22
N LYS A 52 18.17 2.65 15.06
CA LYS A 52 17.47 1.37 14.87
C LYS A 52 17.50 0.87 13.43
N TYR A 53 17.85 1.73 12.46
CA TYR A 53 17.72 1.44 11.04
C TYR A 53 18.51 0.20 10.58
N PRO A 54 19.80 -0.01 10.94
CA PRO A 54 20.53 -1.19 10.49
C PRO A 54 19.88 -2.50 10.93
N LYS A 55 19.42 -2.56 12.19
CA LYS A 55 18.72 -3.74 12.73
C LYS A 55 17.39 -3.98 12.01
N ASN A 56 16.60 -2.93 11.81
CA ASN A 56 15.31 -3.03 11.12
C ASN A 56 15.49 -3.46 9.66
N LEU A 57 16.50 -2.92 8.96
CA LEU A 57 16.83 -3.31 7.60
C LEU A 57 17.23 -4.78 7.52
N GLY A 58 18.04 -5.26 8.47
CA GLY A 58 18.39 -6.68 8.56
C GLY A 58 17.15 -7.58 8.68
N SER A 59 16.20 -7.24 9.56
CA SER A 59 14.94 -7.99 9.70
C SER A 59 14.09 -7.97 8.44
N ILE A 60 14.04 -6.84 7.71
CA ILE A 60 13.32 -6.73 6.44
C ILE A 60 13.98 -7.62 5.37
N CYS A 61 15.31 -7.57 5.26
CA CYS A 61 16.06 -8.41 4.33
C CYS A 61 15.82 -9.90 4.59
N GLN A 62 15.74 -10.31 5.87
CA GLN A 62 15.42 -11.69 6.25
C GLN A 62 13.98 -12.06 5.88
N ARG A 63 13.01 -11.20 6.15
CA ARG A 63 11.60 -11.44 5.80
C ARG A 63 11.35 -11.55 4.29
N LEU A 64 12.10 -10.79 3.49
CA LEU A 64 11.96 -10.79 2.03
C LEU A 64 12.74 -11.94 1.34
N GLN A 65 13.44 -12.79 2.09
CA GLN A 65 14.03 -13.99 1.51
C GLN A 65 12.94 -14.90 0.94
N GLY A 66 13.13 -15.37 -0.30
CA GLY A 66 12.14 -16.20 -1.00
C GLY A 66 10.94 -15.42 -1.56
N VAL A 67 10.92 -14.08 -1.47
CA VAL A 67 9.83 -13.25 -2.02
C VAL A 67 10.20 -12.78 -3.43
N ILE A 68 9.27 -12.99 -4.38
CA ILE A 68 9.37 -12.44 -5.73
C ILE A 68 8.75 -11.03 -5.73
N ILE A 69 9.48 -10.05 -6.26
CA ILE A 69 9.03 -8.65 -6.37
C ILE A 69 8.86 -8.31 -7.84
N GLU A 70 7.63 -7.97 -8.24
CA GLU A 70 7.29 -7.59 -9.62
C GLU A 70 6.69 -6.17 -9.66
N ASN A 71 7.13 -5.36 -10.63
CA ASN A 71 6.50 -4.07 -10.95
C ASN A 71 5.74 -4.22 -12.27
N ARG A 72 4.46 -4.61 -12.16
CA ARG A 72 3.57 -4.93 -13.30
C ARG A 72 2.12 -4.53 -12.98
N PRO A 73 1.24 -4.41 -13.99
CA PRO A 73 -0.19 -4.24 -13.76
C PRO A 73 -0.76 -5.36 -12.88
N ALA A 74 -1.59 -5.01 -11.90
CA ALA A 74 -2.09 -5.95 -10.89
C ALA A 74 -2.88 -7.11 -11.50
N ILE A 75 -3.73 -6.83 -12.50
CA ILE A 75 -4.57 -7.84 -13.18
C ILE A 75 -3.71 -8.89 -13.89
N GLU A 76 -2.57 -8.51 -14.47
CA GLU A 76 -1.64 -9.46 -15.09
C GLU A 76 -1.04 -10.40 -14.07
N LEU A 77 -0.63 -9.88 -12.90
CA LEU A 77 -0.07 -10.69 -11.81
C LEU A 77 -1.12 -11.62 -11.21
N ILE A 78 -2.35 -11.14 -11.02
CA ILE A 78 -3.46 -11.96 -10.52
C ILE A 78 -3.68 -13.16 -11.46
N LYS A 79 -3.79 -12.93 -12.77
CA LYS A 79 -3.98 -14.01 -13.75
C LYS A 79 -2.79 -14.96 -13.82
N LYS A 80 -1.57 -14.44 -13.75
CA LYS A 80 -0.33 -15.25 -13.82
C LYS A 80 -0.18 -16.20 -12.64
N HIS A 81 -0.57 -15.76 -11.45
CA HIS A 81 -0.39 -16.50 -10.21
C HIS A 81 -1.67 -17.18 -9.71
N ASP A 82 -2.73 -17.20 -10.52
CA ASP A 82 -4.02 -17.80 -10.15
C ASP A 82 -3.91 -19.33 -10.08
N ALA A 83 -4.11 -19.85 -8.87
CA ALA A 83 -4.15 -21.27 -8.55
C ALA A 83 -5.04 -21.48 -7.32
N GLU A 84 -5.54 -22.71 -7.13
CA GLU A 84 -6.46 -23.05 -6.04
C GLU A 84 -5.87 -22.83 -4.64
N ASP A 85 -4.54 -22.92 -4.52
CA ASP A 85 -3.78 -22.70 -3.29
C ASP A 85 -3.26 -21.26 -3.12
N THR A 86 -3.50 -20.38 -4.09
CA THR A 86 -3.09 -18.97 -4.02
C THR A 86 -4.07 -18.15 -3.18
N LEU A 87 -3.54 -17.31 -2.29
CA LEU A 87 -4.28 -16.25 -1.62
C LEU A 87 -3.79 -14.88 -2.10
N PHE A 88 -4.70 -14.09 -2.68
CA PHE A 88 -4.46 -12.72 -3.08
C PHE A 88 -4.90 -11.75 -1.98
N TYR A 89 -3.98 -10.92 -1.50
CA TYR A 89 -4.31 -9.77 -0.66
C TYR A 89 -4.19 -8.49 -1.50
N LEU A 90 -5.30 -7.75 -1.63
CA LEU A 90 -5.42 -6.57 -2.48
C LEU A 90 -5.72 -5.32 -1.65
N ASP A 91 -4.88 -4.31 -1.77
CA ASP A 91 -5.07 -2.98 -1.15
C ASP A 91 -5.01 -1.89 -2.23
N PRO A 92 -6.03 -1.79 -3.11
CA PRO A 92 -6.02 -0.82 -4.19
C PRO A 92 -6.12 0.62 -3.65
N PRO A 93 -5.62 1.62 -4.41
CA PRO A 93 -5.92 3.02 -4.12
C PRO A 93 -7.42 3.22 -3.90
N TYR A 94 -7.83 3.69 -2.72
CA TYR A 94 -9.26 3.80 -2.41
C TYR A 94 -10.01 4.72 -3.37
N VAL A 95 -11.24 4.30 -3.70
CA VAL A 95 -12.19 5.00 -4.58
C VAL A 95 -12.25 6.49 -4.23
N SER A 96 -12.15 7.34 -5.25
CA SER A 96 -12.01 8.79 -5.11
C SER A 96 -13.10 9.43 -4.22
N SER A 97 -14.34 8.93 -4.31
CA SER A 97 -15.51 9.38 -3.55
C SER A 97 -15.41 9.15 -2.04
N THR A 98 -14.51 8.28 -1.60
CA THR A 98 -14.32 7.92 -0.18
C THR A 98 -13.19 8.70 0.50
N ARG A 99 -12.46 9.55 -0.24
CA ARG A 99 -11.32 10.32 0.29
C ARG A 99 -11.74 11.71 0.77
N VAL A 100 -11.16 12.11 1.91
CA VAL A 100 -11.20 13.52 2.37
C VAL A 100 -10.49 14.40 1.34
N LYS A 101 -11.17 15.43 0.83
CA LYS A 101 -10.59 16.44 -0.06
C LYS A 101 -9.31 17.02 0.55
N GLY A 102 -8.15 16.73 -0.04
CA GLY A 102 -6.87 17.33 0.36
C GLY A 102 -5.65 16.41 0.38
N ASN A 103 -5.83 15.08 0.31
CA ASN A 103 -4.72 14.13 0.42
C ASN A 103 -4.04 13.84 -0.95
N ARG A 104 -3.37 14.85 -1.51
CA ARG A 104 -2.70 14.85 -2.84
C ARG A 104 -1.36 14.09 -2.88
N TYR A 105 -1.23 12.95 -2.20
CA TYR A 105 0.06 12.27 -2.05
C TYR A 105 0.19 10.95 -2.83
N TYR A 106 -0.76 10.57 -3.66
CA TYR A 106 -0.60 9.42 -4.56
C TYR A 106 -0.55 9.90 -6.01
N ASN A 107 0.55 9.61 -6.71
CA ASN A 107 0.74 10.01 -8.12
C ASN A 107 -0.04 9.10 -9.09
N PHE A 108 -0.54 7.96 -8.61
CA PHE A 108 -1.29 6.98 -9.39
C PHE A 108 -2.58 6.67 -8.65
N GLU A 109 -3.70 7.02 -9.27
CA GLU A 109 -5.05 6.72 -8.79
C GLU A 109 -5.71 5.70 -9.71
N MET A 110 -6.77 5.06 -9.21
CA MET A 110 -7.64 4.20 -9.99
C MET A 110 -8.93 4.95 -10.32
N THR A 111 -9.39 4.85 -11.57
CA THR A 111 -10.73 5.29 -11.95
C THR A 111 -11.78 4.27 -11.49
N ASP A 112 -13.05 4.66 -11.44
CA ASP A 112 -14.14 3.74 -11.07
C ASP A 112 -14.23 2.56 -12.06
N GLU A 113 -13.91 2.78 -13.34
CA GLU A 113 -13.85 1.73 -14.36
C GLU A 113 -12.69 0.75 -14.09
N GLN A 114 -11.53 1.24 -13.66
CA GLN A 114 -10.41 0.39 -13.28
C GLN A 114 -10.72 -0.42 -12.00
N HIS A 115 -11.47 0.17 -11.07
CA HIS A 115 -12.00 -0.59 -9.93
C HIS A 115 -12.98 -1.68 -10.40
N GLN A 116 -13.90 -1.38 -11.32
CA GLN A 116 -14.81 -2.38 -11.89
C GLN A 116 -14.05 -3.52 -12.58
N GLU A 117 -13.02 -3.21 -13.36
CA GLU A 117 -12.20 -4.20 -14.05
C GLU A 117 -11.48 -5.13 -13.05
N LEU A 118 -10.92 -4.56 -11.99
CA LEU A 118 -10.32 -5.32 -10.89
C LEU A 118 -11.35 -6.24 -10.24
N LEU A 119 -12.51 -5.71 -9.86
CA LEU A 119 -13.57 -6.48 -9.19
C LEU A 119 -14.12 -7.60 -10.09
N CYS A 120 -14.27 -7.34 -11.38
CA CYS A 120 -14.65 -8.36 -12.36
C CYS A 120 -13.60 -9.47 -12.45
N SER A 121 -12.31 -9.09 -12.51
CA SER A 121 -11.21 -10.05 -12.60
C SER A 121 -11.16 -10.97 -11.37
N ILE A 122 -11.20 -10.42 -10.16
CA ILE A 122 -11.06 -11.20 -8.92
C ILE A 122 -12.27 -12.09 -8.63
N LYS A 123 -13.44 -11.82 -9.21
CA LYS A 123 -14.61 -12.72 -9.09
C LYS A 123 -14.48 -13.97 -9.95
N SER A 124 -13.55 -13.99 -10.90
CA SER A 124 -13.39 -15.06 -11.90
C SER A 124 -12.21 -16.00 -11.64
N ILE A 125 -11.40 -15.73 -10.62
CA ILE A 125 -10.19 -16.51 -10.33
C ILE A 125 -10.49 -17.76 -9.50
N LYS A 126 -9.56 -18.73 -9.52
CA LYS A 126 -9.62 -19.96 -8.72
C LYS A 126 -9.12 -19.75 -7.30
N GLY A 127 -8.14 -18.88 -7.13
CA GLY A 127 -7.54 -18.56 -5.83
C GLY A 127 -8.48 -17.78 -4.92
N LYS A 128 -8.07 -17.66 -3.66
CA LYS A 128 -8.82 -16.91 -2.63
C LYS A 128 -8.45 -15.44 -2.68
N VAL A 129 -9.38 -14.58 -2.30
CA VAL A 129 -9.16 -13.12 -2.31
C VAL A 129 -9.57 -12.48 -1.00
N LEU A 130 -8.66 -11.67 -0.46
CA LEU A 130 -8.92 -10.65 0.54
C LEU A 130 -8.70 -9.27 -0.10
N ILE A 131 -9.68 -8.38 -0.03
CA ILE A 131 -9.55 -7.00 -0.51
C ILE A 131 -9.89 -6.00 0.58
N SER A 132 -9.02 -4.99 0.76
CA SER A 132 -9.21 -3.89 1.72
C SER A 132 -9.69 -2.61 1.03
N GLY A 133 -10.62 -1.91 1.67
CA GLY A 133 -11.12 -0.63 1.18
C GLY A 133 -12.02 0.11 2.16
N TYR A 134 -12.29 1.39 1.89
CA TYR A 134 -13.36 2.13 2.57
C TYR A 134 -14.74 1.71 2.03
N ASP A 135 -15.78 2.03 2.80
CA ASP A 135 -17.14 1.76 2.35
C ASP A 135 -17.45 2.54 1.07
N SER A 136 -17.87 1.84 0.03
CA SER A 136 -18.23 2.45 -1.24
C SER A 136 -19.43 1.72 -1.85
N GLN A 137 -20.30 2.48 -2.50
CA GLN A 137 -21.46 1.90 -3.19
C GLN A 137 -21.03 0.89 -4.27
N LEU A 138 -19.93 1.16 -4.97
CA LEU A 138 -19.38 0.26 -5.98
C LEU A 138 -19.03 -1.11 -5.39
N TYR A 139 -18.26 -1.15 -4.30
CA TYR A 139 -17.83 -2.42 -3.70
C TYR A 139 -19.02 -3.14 -3.05
N ASN A 140 -19.92 -2.39 -2.41
CA ASN A 140 -21.12 -2.96 -1.78
C ASN A 140 -22.05 -3.62 -2.79
N LYS A 141 -22.12 -3.07 -4.00
CA LYS A 141 -22.90 -3.65 -5.10
C LYS A 141 -22.18 -4.87 -5.68
N GLU A 142 -20.91 -4.72 -6.05
CA GLU A 142 -20.18 -5.72 -6.82
C GLU A 142 -19.74 -6.95 -6.01
N LEU A 143 -19.63 -6.81 -4.69
CA LEU A 143 -19.19 -7.84 -3.72
C LEU A 143 -20.25 -8.09 -2.64
N SER A 144 -21.53 -7.96 -3.01
CA SER A 144 -22.67 -8.12 -2.09
C SER A 144 -22.78 -9.53 -1.49
N ASP A 145 -22.23 -10.51 -2.19
CA ASP A 145 -22.15 -11.93 -1.88
C ASP A 145 -20.84 -12.30 -1.16
N TRP A 146 -20.00 -11.34 -0.78
CA TRP A 146 -18.75 -11.59 -0.05
C TRP A 146 -18.92 -11.33 1.45
N THR A 147 -18.13 -12.02 2.25
CA THR A 147 -18.08 -11.79 3.70
C THR A 147 -17.39 -10.47 3.98
N LYS A 148 -18.08 -9.59 4.71
CA LYS A 148 -17.60 -8.23 5.02
C LYS A 148 -17.25 -8.09 6.50
N VAL A 149 -16.00 -7.74 6.78
CA VAL A 149 -15.51 -7.47 8.13
C VAL A 149 -15.09 -6.02 8.26
N THR A 150 -15.71 -5.29 9.18
CA THR A 150 -15.37 -3.89 9.50
C THR A 150 -14.39 -3.84 10.66
N LYS A 151 -13.28 -3.11 10.52
CA LYS A 151 -12.36 -2.80 11.62
C LYS A 151 -12.40 -1.31 11.94
N ASN A 152 -12.67 -1.00 13.20
CA ASN A 152 -12.61 0.35 13.72
C ASN A 152 -11.15 0.72 14.00
N HIS A 153 -10.66 1.78 13.36
CA HIS A 153 -9.38 2.40 13.70
C HIS A 153 -9.61 3.63 14.58
N ALA A 154 -8.61 4.00 15.38
CA ALA A 154 -8.69 5.14 16.31
C ALA A 154 -8.84 6.52 15.62
N SER A 155 -8.76 6.57 14.27
CA SER A 155 -9.12 7.76 13.49
C SER A 155 -10.60 7.68 13.05
N PRO A 156 -11.41 8.74 13.24
CA PRO A 156 -12.87 8.68 13.05
C PRO A 156 -13.38 8.41 11.62
N GLN A 157 -12.49 8.17 10.65
CA GLN A 157 -12.80 8.28 9.22
C GLN A 157 -12.22 7.14 8.37
N ALA A 158 -11.72 6.06 8.99
CA ALA A 158 -11.08 4.98 8.26
C ALA A 158 -11.58 3.60 8.71
N GLU A 159 -12.81 3.26 8.36
CA GLU A 159 -13.26 1.86 8.40
C GLU A 159 -12.62 1.11 7.23
N VAL A 160 -11.47 0.47 7.47
CA VAL A 160 -10.89 -0.46 6.50
C VAL A 160 -11.70 -1.75 6.61
N ARG A 161 -12.41 -2.06 5.53
CA ARG A 161 -13.25 -3.25 5.41
C ARG A 161 -12.47 -4.31 4.64
N VAL A 162 -12.42 -5.51 5.19
CA VAL A 162 -11.86 -6.68 4.51
C VAL A 162 -13.03 -7.47 3.97
N LEU A 163 -13.02 -7.70 2.66
CA LEU A 163 -13.98 -8.57 1.98
C LEU A 163 -13.29 -9.88 1.62
N GLU A 164 -13.89 -10.99 2.03
CA GLU A 164 -13.43 -12.35 1.77
C GLU A 164 -14.44 -13.09 0.89
N GLN A 165 -13.97 -13.83 -0.12
CA GLN A 165 -14.83 -14.68 -0.93
C GLN A 165 -15.51 -15.75 -0.09
N ASN A 166 -16.81 -15.93 -0.30
CA ASN A 166 -17.51 -17.08 0.25
C ASN A 166 -17.02 -18.34 -0.46
N VAL A 167 -16.37 -19.23 0.29
CA VAL A 167 -15.99 -20.55 -0.23
C VAL A 167 -17.26 -21.39 -0.27
N CYS A 168 -17.83 -21.60 -1.47
CA CYS A 168 -18.78 -22.68 -1.68
C CYS A 168 -18.03 -23.99 -1.46
N GLY A 169 -18.32 -24.67 -0.34
CA GLY A 169 -17.88 -26.04 -0.09
C GLY A 169 -18.64 -27.08 -0.90
#